data_AF-A0A3E2THF2-F1
#
_entry.id   AF-A0A3E2THF2-F1
#
_cell.length_a   1.000
_cell.length_b   1.000
_cell.length_c   1.000
_cell.angle_alpha   90.00
_cell.angle_beta   90.00
_cell.angle_gamma   90.00
#
_symmetry.space_group_name_H-M   'P 1'
#
loop_
_entity.id
_entity.type
_entity.pdbx_description
1 polymer ?
#
loop_
_entity_poly.entity_id
_entity_poly.type
_entity_poly.pdbx_seq_one_letter_code
_entity_poly.pdbx_strand_id
1 'polypeptide(L)'
;MRMVEIITKENWIKEYDFFNKFKESPYFDVLLETYENLNTDILFKSKVHGQAHIERVIFYSLILSWKYSLDKRDTDILRYAASLHDTKRENDGWDVEHGRRAAIDSIDYAKINPDDKNILQAVITAHSANDNDMKDIIEEFEVKNFDRAIFLTKLFKDADGLDRVRINRLDTSYLRNEFSKEIVDFAYVLFEKY
;
A
#
# COMPACT_ATOMS: atom_id res chain seq x y z
N MET A 1 -2.16 -17.12 -3.36
CA MET A 1 -2.67 -15.75 -3.17
C MET A 1 -3.71 -15.48 -4.24
N ARG A 2 -4.87 -14.96 -3.86
CA ARG A 2 -5.99 -14.75 -4.79
C ARG A 2 -5.65 -13.66 -5.81
N MET A 3 -4.92 -12.61 -5.39
CA MET A 3 -4.45 -11.59 -6.33
C MET A 3 -3.61 -12.16 -7.46
N VAL A 4 -2.73 -13.12 -7.19
CA VAL A 4 -1.87 -13.74 -8.23
C VAL A 4 -2.73 -14.44 -9.27
N GLU A 5 -3.80 -15.13 -8.87
CA GLU A 5 -4.73 -15.76 -9.82
C GLU A 5 -5.44 -14.72 -10.69
N ILE A 6 -5.95 -13.65 -10.07
CA ILE A 6 -6.64 -12.55 -10.78
C ILE A 6 -5.73 -11.96 -11.86
N ILE A 7 -4.53 -11.51 -11.50
CA ILE A 7 -3.64 -10.77 -12.41
C ILE A 7 -3.02 -11.65 -13.50
N THR A 8 -2.94 -12.97 -13.28
CA THR A 8 -2.31 -13.91 -14.23
C THR A 8 -3.31 -14.67 -15.10
N LYS A 9 -4.47 -15.05 -14.56
CA LYS A 9 -5.40 -15.98 -15.22
C LYS A 9 -6.71 -15.35 -15.64
N GLU A 10 -7.18 -14.30 -14.95
CA GLU A 10 -8.51 -13.76 -15.24
C GLU A 10 -8.50 -12.78 -16.41
N ASN A 11 -9.57 -12.79 -17.19
CA ASN A 11 -9.66 -11.99 -18.42
C ASN A 11 -10.28 -10.61 -18.18
N TRP A 12 -11.19 -10.46 -17.21
CA TRP A 12 -11.87 -9.19 -16.95
C TRP A 12 -10.89 -8.06 -16.64
N ILE A 13 -9.79 -8.36 -15.93
CA ILE A 13 -8.78 -7.36 -15.56
C ILE A 13 -8.04 -6.80 -16.79
N LYS A 14 -7.99 -7.56 -17.89
CA LYS A 14 -7.37 -7.15 -19.16
C LYS A 14 -8.24 -6.17 -19.95
N GLU A 15 -9.47 -5.92 -19.53
CA GLU A 15 -10.32 -4.88 -20.12
C GLU A 15 -9.86 -3.47 -19.70
N TYR A 16 -9.03 -3.37 -18.66
CA TYR A 16 -8.48 -2.11 -18.18
C TYR A 16 -7.14 -1.80 -18.86
N ASP A 17 -7.12 -0.76 -19.70
CA ASP A 17 -5.92 -0.31 -20.43
C ASP A 17 -4.73 -0.01 -19.50
N PHE A 18 -4.97 0.60 -18.34
CA PHE A 18 -3.92 0.88 -17.37
C PHE A 18 -3.25 -0.42 -16.87
N PHE A 19 -4.03 -1.49 -16.67
CA PHE A 19 -3.51 -2.77 -16.20
C PHE A 19 -2.65 -3.43 -17.27
N ASN A 20 -3.05 -3.40 -18.53
CA ASN A 20 -2.25 -3.97 -19.62
C ASN A 20 -0.90 -3.25 -19.75
N LYS A 21 -0.89 -1.92 -19.67
CA LYS A 21 0.35 -1.13 -19.67
C LYS A 21 1.21 -1.38 -18.43
N PHE A 22 0.60 -1.51 -17.26
CA PHE A 22 1.30 -1.88 -16.03
C PHE A 22 1.94 -3.27 -16.15
N LYS A 23 1.21 -4.23 -16.71
CA LYS A 23 1.66 -5.62 -16.88
C LYS A 23 2.88 -5.75 -17.80
N GLU A 24 3.02 -4.87 -18.78
CA GLU A 24 4.18 -4.80 -19.67
C GLU A 24 5.39 -4.07 -19.05
N SER A 25 5.23 -3.50 -17.86
CA SER A 25 6.26 -2.73 -17.18
C SER A 25 7.08 -3.58 -16.17
N PRO A 26 8.31 -3.17 -15.82
CA PRO A 26 9.11 -3.85 -14.79
C PRO A 26 8.44 -3.90 -13.41
N TYR A 27 7.48 -3.02 -13.12
CA TYR A 27 6.76 -3.00 -11.84
C TYR A 27 5.86 -4.24 -11.66
N PHE A 28 5.45 -4.89 -12.75
CA PHE A 28 4.70 -6.15 -12.68
C PHE A 28 5.56 -7.29 -12.12
N ASP A 29 6.83 -7.36 -12.51
CA ASP A 29 7.76 -8.33 -11.94
C ASP A 29 8.00 -8.07 -10.45
N VAL A 30 8.13 -6.80 -10.06
CA VAL A 30 8.23 -6.41 -8.64
C VAL A 30 6.97 -6.79 -7.88
N LEU A 31 5.78 -6.66 -8.46
CA LEU A 31 4.52 -7.10 -7.86
C LEU A 31 4.52 -8.62 -7.60
N LEU A 32 4.92 -9.42 -8.59
CA LEU A 32 5.00 -10.88 -8.44
C LEU A 32 6.04 -11.29 -7.39
N GLU A 33 7.22 -10.68 -7.41
CA GLU A 33 8.26 -10.88 -6.38
C GLU A 33 7.72 -10.54 -4.99
N THR A 34 6.95 -9.46 -4.85
CA THR A 34 6.36 -9.04 -3.57
C THR A 34 5.39 -10.09 -3.04
N TYR A 35 4.53 -10.64 -3.89
CA TYR A 35 3.61 -11.72 -3.49
C TYR A 35 4.34 -13.02 -3.15
N GLU A 36 5.35 -13.40 -3.93
CA GLU A 36 6.13 -14.61 -3.66
C GLU A 36 6.83 -14.54 -2.30
N ASN A 37 7.28 -13.35 -1.90
CA ASN A 37 8.04 -13.12 -0.67
C ASN A 37 7.20 -12.55 0.49
N LEU A 38 5.88 -12.42 0.33
CA LEU A 38 5.02 -11.87 1.38
C LEU A 38 5.01 -12.82 2.59
N ASN A 39 5.49 -12.32 3.73
CA ASN A 39 5.49 -13.07 4.98
C ASN A 39 4.08 -13.11 5.57
N THR A 40 3.32 -14.17 5.25
CA THR A 40 1.95 -14.32 5.73
C THR A 40 1.83 -14.64 7.23
N ASP A 41 2.92 -15.06 7.89
CA ASP A 41 2.91 -15.46 9.29
C ASP A 41 2.77 -14.25 10.23
N ILE A 42 3.27 -13.08 9.81
CA ILE A 42 3.23 -11.84 10.60
C ILE A 42 1.98 -10.99 10.34
N LEU A 43 1.15 -11.36 9.36
CA LEU A 43 -0.05 -10.60 9.03
C LEU A 43 -1.11 -10.75 10.12
N PHE A 44 -1.80 -9.65 10.40
CA PHE A 44 -2.93 -9.65 11.31
C PHE A 44 -4.01 -10.63 10.83
N LYS A 45 -4.47 -11.51 11.72
CA LYS A 45 -5.42 -12.58 11.36
C LYS A 45 -6.84 -12.02 11.44
N SER A 46 -7.33 -11.50 10.33
CA SER A 46 -8.65 -10.88 10.22
C SER A 46 -9.30 -11.14 8.85
N LYS A 47 -10.64 -11.12 8.82
CA LYS A 47 -11.42 -11.13 7.57
C LYS A 47 -11.45 -9.75 6.90
N VAL A 48 -11.13 -8.68 7.62
CA VAL A 48 -11.22 -7.29 7.17
C VAL A 48 -9.83 -6.70 6.91
N HIS A 49 -8.89 -6.90 7.83
CA HIS A 49 -7.54 -6.33 7.81
C HIS A 49 -6.44 -7.39 7.65
N GLY A 50 -6.82 -8.61 7.25
CA GLY A 50 -5.87 -9.70 7.05
C GLY A 50 -5.33 -9.78 5.62
N GLN A 51 -4.79 -10.95 5.27
CA GLN A 51 -4.08 -11.19 4.01
C GLN A 51 -4.79 -10.65 2.76
N ALA A 52 -6.12 -10.80 2.66
CA ALA A 52 -6.89 -10.30 1.52
C ALA A 52 -6.74 -8.79 1.31
N HIS A 53 -6.77 -8.02 2.39
CA HIS A 53 -6.55 -6.58 2.38
C HIS A 53 -5.11 -6.25 1.98
N ILE A 54 -4.13 -6.90 2.61
CA ILE A 54 -2.70 -6.71 2.32
C ILE A 54 -2.41 -6.98 0.85
N GLU A 55 -2.94 -8.07 0.28
CA GLU A 55 -2.74 -8.38 -1.13
C GLU A 55 -3.25 -7.26 -2.05
N ARG A 56 -4.45 -6.72 -1.80
CA ARG A 56 -5.02 -5.63 -2.61
C ARG A 56 -4.26 -4.31 -2.42
N VAL A 57 -3.81 -3.97 -1.21
CA VAL A 57 -3.00 -2.77 -0.96
C VAL A 57 -1.62 -2.87 -1.61
N ILE A 58 -1.00 -4.06 -1.65
CA ILE A 58 0.23 -4.31 -2.42
C ILE A 58 -0.03 -4.03 -3.90
N PHE A 59 -1.12 -4.56 -4.46
CA PHE A 59 -1.49 -4.29 -5.86
C PHE A 59 -1.60 -2.80 -6.16
N TYR A 60 -2.39 -2.05 -5.38
CA TYR A 60 -2.53 -0.60 -5.59
C TYR A 60 -1.22 0.15 -5.40
N SER A 61 -0.41 -0.25 -4.42
CA SER A 61 0.90 0.36 -4.18
C SER A 61 1.80 0.24 -5.40
N LEU A 62 1.85 -0.94 -6.06
CA LEU A 62 2.67 -1.11 -7.26
C LEU A 62 2.07 -0.44 -8.50
N ILE A 63 0.74 -0.40 -8.62
CA ILE A 63 0.06 0.36 -9.67
C ILE A 63 0.37 1.86 -9.56
N LEU A 64 0.35 2.41 -8.35
CA LEU A 64 0.72 3.80 -8.11
C LEU A 64 2.22 4.04 -8.34
N SER A 65 3.09 3.11 -7.92
CA SER A 65 4.53 3.18 -8.23
C SER A 65 4.78 3.27 -9.73
N TRP A 66 4.12 2.42 -10.52
CA TRP A 66 4.19 2.45 -11.98
C TRP A 66 3.66 3.75 -12.56
N LYS A 67 2.45 4.17 -12.17
CA LYS A 67 1.81 5.36 -12.72
C LYS A 67 2.67 6.61 -12.51
N TYR A 68 3.25 6.74 -11.32
CA TYR A 68 4.08 7.88 -10.94
C TYR A 68 5.57 7.67 -11.25
N SER A 69 5.92 6.59 -11.94
CA SER A 69 7.30 6.28 -12.38
C SER A 69 8.32 6.32 -11.24
N LEU A 70 7.96 5.76 -10.08
CA LEU A 70 8.83 5.71 -8.91
C LEU A 70 10.10 4.93 -9.21
N ASP A 71 11.24 5.39 -8.70
CA ASP A 71 12.46 4.61 -8.80
C ASP A 71 12.38 3.33 -7.95
N LYS A 72 13.43 2.51 -8.02
CA LYS A 72 13.50 1.26 -7.26
C LYS A 72 13.37 1.50 -5.74
N ARG A 73 13.99 2.53 -5.20
CA ARG A 73 14.02 2.80 -3.75
C ARG A 73 12.64 3.20 -3.26
N ASP A 74 11.94 4.04 -4.02
CA ASP A 74 10.58 4.49 -3.71
C ASP A 74 9.55 3.38 -3.89
N THR A 75 9.71 2.56 -4.93
CA THR A 75 8.90 1.36 -5.14
C THR A 75 9.07 0.37 -4.00
N ASP A 76 10.31 0.18 -3.53
CA ASP A 76 10.63 -0.64 -2.37
C ASP A 76 9.92 -0.13 -1.11
N ILE A 77 9.92 1.18 -0.86
CA ILE A 77 9.19 1.78 0.28
C ILE A 77 7.69 1.45 0.20
N LEU A 78 7.02 1.65 -0.95
CA LEU A 78 5.58 1.40 -1.04
C LEU A 78 5.22 -0.08 -0.89
N ARG A 79 5.96 -1.01 -1.51
CA ARG A 79 5.64 -2.44 -1.40
C ARG A 79 5.82 -2.97 0.02
N TYR A 80 6.83 -2.49 0.75
CA TYR A 80 7.05 -2.87 2.14
C TYR A 80 6.11 -2.15 3.10
N ALA A 81 5.73 -0.90 2.83
CA ALA A 81 4.67 -0.24 3.60
C ALA A 81 3.37 -1.04 3.50
N ALA A 82 2.96 -1.42 2.28
CA ALA A 82 1.79 -2.26 2.05
C ALA A 82 1.87 -3.61 2.77
N SER A 83 3.04 -4.26 2.74
CA SER A 83 3.23 -5.57 3.37
C SER A 83 3.21 -5.53 4.91
N LEU A 84 3.46 -4.37 5.52
CA LEU A 84 3.70 -4.26 6.97
C LEU A 84 2.66 -3.45 7.73
N HIS A 85 1.96 -2.50 7.11
CA HIS A 85 1.20 -1.45 7.80
C HIS A 85 0.20 -1.95 8.86
N ASP A 86 -0.46 -3.08 8.60
CA ASP A 86 -1.49 -3.65 9.46
C ASP A 86 -1.00 -4.81 10.34
N THR A 87 0.29 -5.17 10.29
CA THR A 87 0.85 -6.34 11.02
C THR A 87 0.74 -6.24 12.54
N LYS A 88 0.58 -5.03 13.09
CA LYS A 88 0.50 -4.75 14.53
C LYS A 88 -0.84 -4.16 14.96
N ARG A 89 -1.90 -4.48 14.23
CA ARG A 89 -3.27 -4.27 14.70
C ARG A 89 -3.56 -5.12 15.93
N GLU A 90 -4.29 -4.54 16.86
CA GLU A 90 -4.80 -5.26 18.04
C GLU A 90 -6.26 -5.70 17.85
N ASN A 91 -7.00 -5.01 16.97
CA ASN A 91 -8.38 -5.29 16.65
C ASN A 91 -8.75 -4.77 15.25
N ASP A 92 -9.96 -5.09 14.78
CA ASP A 92 -10.52 -4.63 13.49
C ASP A 92 -11.16 -3.23 13.55
N GLY A 93 -11.24 -2.64 14.74
CA GLY A 93 -11.92 -1.38 15.00
C GLY A 93 -11.01 -0.16 14.87
N TRP A 94 -11.32 0.84 15.70
CA TRP A 94 -10.57 2.08 15.79
C TRP A 94 -9.28 1.86 16.56
N ASP A 95 -8.21 1.63 15.81
CA ASP A 95 -6.86 1.48 16.30
C ASP A 95 -6.02 2.47 15.51
N VAL A 96 -5.67 3.63 16.08
CA VAL A 96 -4.92 4.67 15.34
C VAL A 96 -3.41 4.46 15.40
N GLU A 97 -2.95 3.69 16.39
CA GLU A 97 -1.53 3.49 16.70
C GLU A 97 -0.93 2.25 15.98
N HIS A 98 -1.74 1.45 15.26
CA HIS A 98 -1.23 0.27 14.55
C HIS A 98 -0.13 0.60 13.56
N GLY A 99 -0.24 1.73 12.85
CA GLY A 99 0.82 2.21 11.96
C GLY A 99 2.13 2.43 12.72
N ARG A 100 2.11 3.15 13.85
CA ARG A 100 3.32 3.38 14.66
C ARG A 100 3.91 2.05 15.17
N ARG A 101 3.09 1.15 15.69
CA ARG A 101 3.56 -0.16 16.17
C ARG A 101 4.17 -0.98 15.03
N ALA A 102 3.53 -1.03 13.85
CA ALA A 102 4.07 -1.73 12.69
C ALA A 102 5.40 -1.12 12.21
N ALA A 103 5.50 0.20 12.19
CA ALA A 103 6.71 0.93 11.81
C ALA A 103 7.90 0.66 12.76
N ILE A 104 7.65 0.29 14.02
CA ILE A 104 8.71 -0.01 14.99
C ILE A 104 8.99 -1.52 15.02
N ASP A 105 7.95 -2.32 15.20
CA ASP A 105 8.08 -3.74 15.54
C ASP A 105 8.21 -4.66 14.33
N SER A 106 7.83 -4.19 13.13
CA SER A 106 7.84 -5.00 11.91
C SER A 106 8.85 -4.49 10.87
N ILE A 107 9.59 -3.42 11.17
CA ILE A 107 10.45 -2.74 10.19
C ILE A 107 11.59 -3.63 9.66
N ASP A 108 12.10 -4.53 10.48
CA ASP A 108 13.22 -5.40 10.11
C ASP A 108 12.83 -6.52 9.12
N TYR A 109 11.52 -6.70 8.85
CA TYR A 109 11.05 -7.53 7.74
C TYR A 109 11.18 -6.84 6.37
N ALA A 110 11.41 -5.52 6.34
CA ALA A 110 11.56 -4.77 5.10
C ALA A 110 12.98 -4.89 4.53
N LYS A 111 13.12 -5.36 3.29
CA LYS A 111 14.40 -5.41 2.58
C LYS A 111 14.55 -4.17 1.70
N ILE A 112 14.81 -3.03 2.34
CA ILE A 112 14.99 -1.72 1.69
C ILE A 112 16.42 -1.20 1.86
N ASN A 113 16.75 -0.10 1.18
CA ASN A 113 17.99 0.62 1.44
C ASN A 113 17.97 1.17 2.89
N PRO A 114 19.02 0.94 3.71
CA PRO A 114 19.06 1.43 5.08
C PRO A 114 18.84 2.94 5.25
N ASP A 115 19.27 3.75 4.29
CA ASP A 115 19.05 5.21 4.29
C ASP A 115 17.56 5.60 4.18
N ASP A 116 16.71 4.67 3.73
CA ASP A 116 15.27 4.87 3.56
C ASP A 116 14.44 4.35 4.74
N LYS A 117 15.08 3.76 5.76
CA LYS A 117 14.38 3.18 6.93
C LYS A 117 13.43 4.19 7.56
N ASN A 118 13.91 5.39 7.85
CA ASN A 118 13.09 6.43 8.47
C ASN A 118 11.90 6.87 7.60
N ILE A 119 12.08 6.90 6.27
CA ILE A 119 10.97 7.23 5.35
C ILE A 119 9.93 6.12 5.37
N LEU A 120 10.34 4.85 5.33
CA LEU A 120 9.41 3.73 5.43
C LEU A 120 8.64 3.76 6.76
N GLN A 121 9.33 4.03 7.88
CA GLN A 121 8.68 4.14 9.20
C GLN A 121 7.69 5.30 9.26
N ALA A 122 8.04 6.45 8.66
CA ALA A 122 7.15 7.60 8.57
C ALA A 122 5.90 7.31 7.73
N VAL A 123 6.08 6.68 6.56
CA VAL A 123 4.97 6.29 5.66
C VAL A 123 4.04 5.30 6.36
N ILE A 124 4.59 4.27 7.01
CA ILE A 124 3.80 3.30 7.77
C ILE A 124 3.15 3.95 9.00
N THR A 125 3.76 4.92 9.67
CA THR A 125 3.11 5.55 10.84
C THR A 125 2.00 6.49 10.42
N ALA A 126 2.24 7.33 9.41
CA ALA A 126 1.30 8.35 8.96
C ALA A 126 0.08 7.80 8.20
N HIS A 127 0.09 6.52 7.78
CA HIS A 127 -1.03 5.94 7.04
C HIS A 127 -2.31 5.87 7.87
N SER A 128 -2.19 5.58 9.16
CA SER A 128 -3.32 5.44 10.09
C SER A 128 -3.72 6.75 10.79
N ALA A 129 -2.94 7.82 10.60
CA ALA A 129 -3.15 9.13 11.21
C ALA A 129 -4.01 10.06 10.33
N ASN A 130 -4.47 11.18 10.90
CA ASN A 130 -5.12 12.22 10.08
C ASN A 130 -4.09 12.94 9.20
N ASP A 131 -4.55 13.53 8.11
CA ASP A 131 -3.65 14.29 7.22
C ASP A 131 -3.05 15.53 7.87
N ASN A 132 -3.76 16.12 8.84
CA ASN A 132 -3.26 17.26 9.60
C ASN A 132 -2.03 16.89 10.43
N ASP A 133 -1.92 15.63 10.85
CA ASP A 133 -0.84 15.12 11.70
C ASP A 133 0.33 14.57 10.85
N MET A 134 0.17 14.48 9.52
CA MET A 134 1.12 13.83 8.63
C MET A 134 2.51 14.48 8.67
N LYS A 135 2.56 15.82 8.67
CA LYS A 135 3.83 16.55 8.68
C LYS A 135 4.58 16.32 9.98
N ASP A 136 3.90 16.49 11.11
CA ASP A 136 4.48 16.30 12.44
C ASP A 136 5.02 14.87 12.59
N ILE A 137 4.26 13.85 12.17
CA ILE A 137 4.71 12.45 12.18
C ILE A 137 5.97 12.27 11.31
N ILE A 138 6.01 12.84 10.11
CA ILE A 138 7.19 12.70 9.24
C ILE A 138 8.41 13.40 9.85
N GLU A 139 8.24 14.54 10.51
CA GLU A 139 9.31 15.23 11.22
C GLU A 139 9.86 14.39 12.39
N GLU A 140 9.00 13.68 13.13
CA GLU A 140 9.42 12.80 14.24
C GLU A 140 10.40 11.69 13.83
N PHE A 141 10.32 11.21 12.59
CA PHE A 141 11.23 10.17 12.08
C PHE A 141 12.56 10.72 11.55
N GLU A 142 12.81 12.04 11.65
CA GLU A 142 14.07 12.66 11.21
C GLU A 142 14.44 12.31 9.76
N VAL A 143 13.45 12.32 8.86
CA VAL A 143 13.66 11.94 7.46
C VAL A 143 14.61 12.93 6.76
N LYS A 144 15.58 12.41 6.00
CA LYS A 144 16.54 13.24 5.25
C LYS A 144 15.88 14.06 4.13
N ASN A 145 14.82 13.52 3.52
CA ASN A 145 14.09 14.16 2.43
C ASN A 145 12.59 14.19 2.76
N PHE A 146 12.16 15.32 3.30
CA PHE A 146 10.80 15.54 3.78
C PHE A 146 9.75 15.48 2.65
N ASP A 147 10.01 16.14 1.53
CA ASP A 147 9.08 16.17 0.39
C ASP A 147 8.87 14.78 -0.21
N ARG A 148 9.94 13.98 -0.30
CA ARG A 148 9.87 12.58 -0.71
C ARG A 148 9.00 11.76 0.27
N ALA A 149 9.18 11.93 1.57
CA ALA A 149 8.37 11.24 2.56
C ALA A 149 6.88 11.63 2.49
N ILE A 150 6.57 12.92 2.31
CA ILE A 150 5.20 13.41 2.11
C ILE A 150 4.58 12.79 0.85
N PHE A 151 5.31 12.79 -0.25
CA PHE A 151 4.84 12.24 -1.51
C PHE A 151 4.52 10.75 -1.40
N LEU A 152 5.43 9.95 -0.84
CA LEU A 152 5.24 8.51 -0.66
C LEU A 152 4.12 8.21 0.35
N THR A 153 3.98 9.01 1.41
CA THR A 153 2.89 8.86 2.37
C THR A 153 1.53 9.08 1.71
N LYS A 154 1.40 10.09 0.85
CA LYS A 154 0.16 10.33 0.10
C LYS A 154 -0.18 9.19 -0.85
N LEU A 155 0.80 8.65 -1.57
CA LEU A 155 0.60 7.49 -2.43
C LEU A 155 0.17 6.26 -1.62
N PHE A 156 0.81 6.02 -0.47
CA PHE A 156 0.47 4.88 0.36
C PHE A 156 -0.93 4.99 0.98
N LYS A 157 -1.32 6.17 1.45
CA LYS A 157 -2.69 6.44 1.95
C LYS A 157 -3.74 6.26 0.87
N ASP A 158 -3.43 6.57 -0.37
CA ASP A 158 -4.32 6.29 -1.50
C ASP A 158 -4.43 4.79 -1.77
N ALA A 159 -3.31 4.05 -1.73
CA ALA A 159 -3.32 2.60 -1.91
C ALA A 159 -4.18 1.87 -0.86
N ASP A 160 -4.03 2.22 0.43
CA ASP A 160 -4.90 1.72 1.49
C ASP A 160 -6.35 2.22 1.35
N GLY A 161 -6.50 3.51 1.00
CA GLY A 161 -7.78 4.18 0.77
C GLY A 161 -8.64 3.54 -0.31
N LEU A 162 -8.01 3.12 -1.41
CA LEU A 162 -8.67 2.39 -2.50
C LEU A 162 -9.26 1.06 -2.04
N ASP A 163 -8.61 0.39 -1.08
CA ASP A 163 -9.12 -0.87 -0.56
C ASP A 163 -10.24 -0.71 0.48
N ARG A 164 -10.63 0.51 0.83
CA ARG A 164 -11.76 0.78 1.75
C ARG A 164 -13.11 0.39 1.16
N VAL A 165 -13.19 0.05 -0.12
CA VAL A 165 -14.35 -0.62 -0.73
C VAL A 165 -14.74 -1.89 0.04
N ARG A 166 -13.76 -2.58 0.65
CA ARG A 166 -13.96 -3.83 1.42
C ARG A 166 -14.90 -3.67 2.62
N ILE A 167 -14.98 -2.45 3.16
CA ILE A 167 -15.83 -2.08 4.30
C ILE A 167 -16.90 -1.05 3.90
N ASN A 168 -17.07 -0.79 2.59
CA ASN A 168 -17.97 0.24 2.06
C ASN A 168 -17.72 1.64 2.69
N ARG A 169 -16.44 2.03 2.81
CA ARG A 169 -16.00 3.31 3.37
C ARG A 169 -14.96 4.03 2.51
N LEU A 170 -14.89 3.73 1.22
CA LEU A 170 -14.08 4.52 0.30
C LEU A 170 -14.73 5.90 0.16
N ASP A 171 -13.96 6.95 0.40
CA ASP A 171 -14.35 8.33 0.19
C ASP A 171 -13.31 8.99 -0.72
N THR A 172 -13.73 9.41 -1.90
CA THR A 172 -12.83 9.95 -2.95
C THR A 172 -12.23 11.30 -2.58
N SER A 173 -12.81 12.02 -1.63
CA SER A 173 -12.20 13.24 -1.06
C SER A 173 -10.93 12.92 -0.26
N TYR A 174 -10.80 11.67 0.20
CA TYR A 174 -9.59 11.11 0.80
C TYR A 174 -8.70 10.39 -0.23
N LEU A 175 -8.79 10.69 -1.52
CA LEU A 175 -7.77 10.28 -2.48
C LEU A 175 -6.95 11.51 -2.89
N ARG A 176 -5.65 11.49 -2.59
CA ARG A 176 -4.74 12.62 -2.77
C ARG A 176 -4.24 12.77 -4.20
N ASN A 177 -4.27 11.70 -4.99
CA ASN A 177 -3.71 11.65 -6.33
C ASN A 177 -4.80 11.42 -7.39
N GLU A 178 -4.67 12.09 -8.53
CA GLU A 178 -5.67 12.04 -9.61
C GLU A 178 -5.89 10.63 -10.15
N PHE A 179 -4.81 9.86 -10.34
CA PHE A 179 -4.96 8.49 -10.84
C PHE A 179 -5.67 7.57 -9.85
N SER A 180 -5.49 7.78 -8.55
CA SER A 180 -6.24 7.03 -7.52
C SER A 180 -7.75 7.28 -7.69
N LYS A 181 -8.15 8.53 -7.97
CA LYS A 181 -9.56 8.86 -8.22
C LYS A 181 -10.08 8.22 -9.51
N GLU A 182 -9.25 8.13 -10.55
CA GLU A 182 -9.60 7.50 -11.83
C GLU A 182 -9.86 5.99 -11.71
N ILE A 183 -9.23 5.29 -10.76
CA ILE A 183 -9.35 3.82 -10.61
C ILE A 183 -10.32 3.39 -9.50
N VAL A 184 -11.18 4.28 -9.00
CA VAL A 184 -12.18 3.95 -7.97
C VAL A 184 -13.14 2.85 -8.43
N ASP A 185 -13.65 2.94 -9.66
CA ASP A 185 -14.55 1.93 -10.23
C ASP A 185 -13.85 0.57 -10.33
N PHE A 186 -12.57 0.58 -10.74
CA PHE A 186 -11.75 -0.62 -10.75
C PHE A 186 -11.61 -1.21 -9.34
N ALA A 187 -11.47 -0.37 -8.30
CA ALA A 187 -11.33 -0.86 -6.93
C ALA A 187 -12.56 -1.64 -6.45
N TYR A 188 -13.77 -1.16 -6.77
CA TYR A 188 -15.01 -1.90 -6.50
C TYR A 188 -15.06 -3.21 -7.27
N VAL A 189 -14.76 -3.20 -8.57
CA VAL A 189 -14.76 -4.42 -9.39
C VAL A 189 -13.73 -5.43 -8.88
N LEU A 190 -12.53 -4.98 -8.53
CA LEU A 190 -11.50 -5.86 -7.97
C LEU A 190 -11.99 -6.51 -6.69
N PHE A 191 -12.60 -5.76 -5.76
CA PHE A 191 -13.14 -6.33 -4.52
C PHE A 191 -14.28 -7.31 -4.76
N GLU A 192 -15.20 -7.02 -5.68
CA GLU A 192 -16.30 -7.93 -6.04
C GLU A 192 -15.81 -9.23 -6.68
N LYS A 193 -14.69 -9.17 -7.41
CA LYS A 193 -14.06 -10.33 -8.09
C LYS A 193 -13.01 -11.02 -7.23
N TYR A 194 -12.66 -10.49 -6.06
CA TYR A 194 -11.65 -11.04 -5.16
C TYR A 194 -12.17 -12.27 -4.42
#